data_AF-A0A2B7Z8S5-F1
#
_entry.id   AF-A0A2B7Z8S5-F1
#
_cell.length_a   1.000
_cell.length_b   1.000
_cell.length_c   1.000
_cell.angle_alpha   90.00
_cell.angle_beta   90.00
_cell.angle_gamma   90.00
#
_symmetry.space_group_name_H-M   'P 1'
#
loop_
_entity.id
_entity.type
_entity.pdbx_description
1 polymer ?
#
loop_
_entity_poly.entity_id
_entity_poly.type
_entity_poly.pdbx_seq_one_letter_code
_entity_poly.pdbx_strand_id
1 'polypeptide(L)'
;MRCFVSGSIADLGIGISMLASQGIIITRNLFMAHKRPFYHGYVQAHLNFLKYAHAVLKKMSAGPQIQSAATPVLFHPDLNKRNIFVSEDAIVTGIIDWQSASIESAFWHADDVPDFTMPTEPGGLCAKTFEVCSQFSTPKLSGPRLMDENLFRPFRYSYRTWRDDAVAFRHELIEISRSWKELGFAGSSPYLLPTSGSWEEYGGVEHKSLHTLVI
;
A
#
# COMPACT_ATOMS: atom_id res chain seq x y z
N MET A 1 -1.06 -10.56 11.02
CA MET A 1 -1.15 -11.69 10.08
C MET A 1 -1.98 -11.30 8.87
N ARG A 2 -1.33 -11.14 7.71
CA ARG A 2 -1.99 -11.20 6.41
C ARG A 2 -1.82 -12.63 5.93
N CYS A 3 -2.78 -13.51 6.22
CA CYS A 3 -2.71 -14.89 5.75
C CYS A 3 -3.48 -15.02 4.43
N PHE A 4 -2.79 -15.34 3.33
CA PHE A 4 -3.44 -15.88 2.13
C PHE A 4 -2.72 -17.13 1.63
N VAL A 5 -3.46 -18.25 1.63
CA VAL A 5 -3.21 -19.43 0.83
C VAL A 5 -4.16 -19.34 -0.36
N SER A 6 -3.65 -19.16 -1.59
CA SER A 6 -4.32 -19.66 -2.79
C SER A 6 -3.30 -19.90 -3.89
N GLY A 7 -3.20 -21.16 -4.32
CA GLY A 7 -2.30 -21.60 -5.36
C GLY A 7 -2.83 -21.28 -6.75
N SER A 8 -2.15 -20.37 -7.44
CA SER A 8 -1.88 -20.39 -8.88
C SER A 8 -1.15 -19.10 -9.22
N ILE A 9 -0.05 -19.20 -9.96
CA ILE A 9 0.80 -18.08 -10.38
C ILE A 9 0.04 -17.08 -11.28
N ALA A 10 -1.14 -17.45 -11.80
CA ALA A 10 -2.03 -16.57 -12.56
C ALA A 10 -2.99 -15.70 -11.69
N ASP A 11 -3.10 -15.96 -10.39
CA ASP A 11 -4.08 -15.30 -9.50
C ASP A 11 -3.49 -14.15 -8.67
N LEU A 12 -2.24 -13.75 -8.88
CA LEU A 12 -1.63 -12.60 -8.20
C LEU A 12 -2.28 -11.26 -8.59
N GLY A 13 -2.85 -11.17 -9.79
CA GLY A 13 -3.72 -10.05 -10.17
C GLY A 13 -5.05 -10.00 -9.40
N ILE A 14 -5.43 -11.10 -8.74
CA ILE A 14 -6.62 -11.23 -7.91
C ILE A 14 -6.29 -10.94 -6.44
N GLY A 15 -5.07 -11.11 -5.94
CA GLY A 15 -4.71 -10.86 -4.53
C GLY A 15 -5.05 -9.44 -4.04
N ILE A 16 -4.89 -8.43 -4.90
CA ILE A 16 -5.26 -7.04 -4.62
C ILE A 16 -6.79 -6.83 -4.68
N SER A 17 -7.47 -7.48 -5.63
CA SER A 17 -8.94 -7.55 -5.69
C SER A 17 -9.53 -8.31 -4.48
N MET A 18 -8.77 -9.25 -3.93
CA MET A 18 -9.16 -10.07 -2.79
C MET A 18 -9.06 -9.29 -1.49
N LEU A 19 -8.20 -8.26 -1.37
CA LEU A 19 -8.18 -7.35 -0.21
C LEU A 19 -9.41 -6.43 -0.19
N ALA A 20 -9.88 -5.95 -1.35
CA ALA A 20 -11.17 -5.28 -1.45
C ALA A 20 -12.34 -6.23 -1.11
N SER A 21 -12.23 -7.50 -1.54
CA SER A 21 -13.20 -8.55 -1.22
C SER A 21 -13.14 -8.98 0.24
N GLN A 22 -11.99 -8.95 0.90
CA GLN A 22 -11.83 -9.19 2.33
C GLN A 22 -12.40 -8.05 3.15
N GLY A 23 -12.25 -6.79 2.71
CA GLY A 23 -13.01 -5.68 3.28
C GLY A 23 -14.52 -5.95 3.25
N ILE A 24 -15.03 -6.49 2.13
CA ILE A 24 -16.44 -6.89 1.97
C ILE A 24 -16.80 -8.11 2.86
N ILE A 25 -15.96 -9.13 2.95
CA ILE A 25 -16.23 -10.34 3.77
C ILE A 25 -16.13 -10.04 5.28
N ILE A 26 -15.14 -9.24 5.70
CA ILE A 26 -14.97 -8.76 7.07
C ILE A 26 -16.18 -7.91 7.49
N THR A 27 -16.74 -7.09 6.59
CA THR A 27 -17.96 -6.31 6.92
C THR A 27 -19.18 -7.16 7.25
N ARG A 28 -19.25 -8.42 6.78
CA ARG A 28 -20.38 -9.32 7.04
C ARG A 28 -20.26 -10.07 8.37
N ASN A 29 -19.03 -10.43 8.78
CA ASN A 29 -18.80 -11.29 9.96
C ASN A 29 -18.51 -10.54 11.27
N LEU A 30 -18.00 -9.30 11.23
CA LEU A 30 -17.70 -8.50 12.44
C LEU A 30 -18.87 -7.63 12.93
N PHE A 31 -20.06 -7.80 12.34
CA PHE A 31 -21.18 -6.87 12.49
C PHE A 31 -21.89 -6.89 13.87
N MET A 32 -21.46 -7.74 14.82
CA MET A 32 -22.23 -7.97 16.05
C MET A 32 -21.68 -7.35 17.34
N ALA A 33 -20.57 -6.60 17.36
CA ALA A 33 -19.95 -6.29 18.67
C ALA A 33 -19.51 -4.86 19.01
N HIS A 34 -19.32 -3.89 18.09
CA HIS A 34 -18.76 -2.59 18.51
C HIS A 34 -19.43 -1.38 17.82
N LYS A 35 -19.90 -0.42 18.63
CA LYS A 35 -20.36 0.91 18.18
C LYS A 35 -19.19 1.59 17.44
N ARG A 36 -19.38 1.88 16.15
CA ARG A 36 -18.36 2.49 15.30
C ARG A 36 -18.15 3.97 15.69
N PRO A 37 -16.91 4.49 15.57
CA PRO A 37 -16.66 5.91 15.68
C PRO A 37 -17.48 6.72 14.64
N PHE A 38 -17.92 7.92 15.02
CA PHE A 38 -18.80 8.78 14.20
C PHE A 38 -18.23 9.11 12.82
N TYR A 39 -16.90 9.14 12.67
CA TYR A 39 -16.21 9.52 11.44
C TYR A 39 -16.21 8.44 10.34
N HIS A 40 -16.66 7.21 10.61
CA HIS A 40 -16.72 6.14 9.61
C HIS A 40 -17.86 6.28 8.58
N GLY A 41 -18.74 7.27 8.75
CA GLY A 41 -19.87 7.53 7.84
C GLY A 41 -20.86 6.36 7.75
N TYR A 42 -21.71 6.38 6.72
CA TYR A 42 -22.69 5.31 6.49
C TYR A 42 -22.05 4.10 5.80
N VAL A 43 -22.40 2.90 6.25
CA VAL A 43 -21.92 1.62 5.68
C VAL A 43 -22.18 1.57 4.16
N GLN A 44 -23.36 1.98 3.72
CA GLN A 44 -23.71 1.97 2.30
C GLN A 44 -22.84 2.93 1.48
N ALA A 45 -22.51 4.09 2.02
CA ALA A 45 -21.61 5.04 1.38
C ALA A 45 -20.20 4.45 1.25
N HIS A 46 -19.70 3.76 2.28
CA HIS A 46 -18.42 3.05 2.22
C HIS A 46 -18.43 1.92 1.19
N LEU A 47 -19.49 1.10 1.15
CA LEU A 47 -19.63 0.02 0.16
C LEU A 47 -19.67 0.57 -1.27
N ASN A 48 -20.40 1.66 -1.50
CA ASN A 48 -20.45 2.32 -2.82
C ASN A 48 -19.08 2.87 -3.20
N PHE A 49 -18.37 3.50 -2.27
CA PHE A 49 -16.99 3.95 -2.46
C PHE A 49 -16.06 2.80 -2.84
N LEU A 50 -16.12 1.67 -2.13
CA LEU A 50 -15.29 0.50 -2.42
C LEU A 50 -15.57 -0.11 -3.81
N LYS A 51 -16.81 -0.02 -4.32
CA LYS A 51 -17.13 -0.46 -5.69
C LYS A 51 -16.40 0.38 -6.74
N TYR A 52 -16.40 1.71 -6.59
CA TYR A 52 -15.66 2.60 -7.49
C TYR A 52 -14.14 2.37 -7.38
N ALA A 53 -13.65 2.29 -6.14
CA ALA A 53 -12.25 2.01 -5.86
C ALA A 53 -11.79 0.70 -6.52
N HIS A 54 -12.58 -0.36 -6.39
CA HIS A 54 -12.29 -1.65 -7.01
C HIS A 54 -12.22 -1.55 -8.54
N ALA A 55 -13.10 -0.78 -9.18
CA ALA A 55 -13.04 -0.55 -10.62
C ALA A 55 -11.74 0.13 -11.06
N VAL A 56 -11.28 1.11 -10.29
CA VAL A 56 -10.00 1.81 -10.50
C VAL A 56 -8.83 0.84 -10.36
N LEU A 57 -8.72 0.16 -9.21
CA LEU A 57 -7.63 -0.79 -8.93
C LEU A 57 -7.57 -1.92 -9.96
N LYS A 58 -8.73 -2.45 -10.38
CA LYS A 58 -8.82 -3.48 -11.42
C LYS A 58 -8.31 -2.98 -12.77
N LYS A 59 -8.59 -1.72 -13.12
CA LYS A 59 -8.11 -1.14 -14.37
C LYS A 59 -6.61 -0.83 -14.32
N MET A 60 -6.12 -0.36 -13.17
CA MET A 60 -4.69 -0.17 -12.93
C MET A 60 -3.91 -1.49 -13.02
N SER A 61 -4.42 -2.58 -12.44
CA SER A 61 -3.73 -3.88 -12.42
C SER A 61 -3.60 -4.54 -13.80
N ALA A 62 -4.37 -4.10 -14.79
CA ALA A 62 -4.21 -4.49 -16.19
C ALA A 62 -3.07 -3.74 -16.91
N GLY A 63 -2.54 -2.66 -16.30
CA GLY A 63 -1.44 -1.88 -16.87
C GLY A 63 -0.12 -2.65 -16.86
N PRO A 64 0.64 -2.68 -17.98
CA PRO A 64 1.93 -3.37 -18.06
C PRO A 64 2.94 -2.94 -16.99
N GLN A 65 2.93 -1.66 -16.61
CA GLN A 65 3.78 -1.10 -15.56
C GLN A 65 3.46 -1.66 -14.17
N ILE A 66 2.18 -1.94 -13.89
CA ILE A 66 1.78 -2.58 -12.62
C ILE A 66 2.11 -4.06 -12.65
N GLN A 67 1.87 -4.74 -13.77
CA GLN A 67 2.17 -6.18 -13.90
C GLN A 67 3.65 -6.49 -13.75
N SER A 68 4.53 -5.67 -14.33
CA SER A 68 5.99 -5.84 -14.17
C SER A 68 6.43 -5.61 -12.72
N ALA A 69 5.85 -4.61 -12.05
CA ALA A 69 6.12 -4.29 -10.65
C ALA A 69 5.48 -5.28 -9.65
N ALA A 70 4.49 -6.06 -10.07
CA ALA A 70 3.73 -6.96 -9.22
C ALA A 70 4.38 -8.34 -9.00
N THR A 71 5.65 -8.50 -9.41
CA THR A 71 6.40 -9.75 -9.26
C THR A 71 6.32 -10.26 -7.81
N PRO A 72 5.95 -11.53 -7.58
CA PRO A 72 5.84 -12.09 -6.23
C PRO A 72 7.22 -12.23 -5.58
N VAL A 73 7.33 -11.77 -4.33
CA VAL A 73 8.53 -11.80 -3.50
C VAL A 73 8.17 -12.33 -2.12
N LEU A 74 8.92 -13.31 -1.62
CA LEU A 74 8.86 -13.69 -0.20
C LEU A 74 9.48 -12.56 0.61
N PHE A 75 8.67 -11.90 1.42
CA PHE A 75 9.06 -10.75 2.21
C PHE A 75 9.07 -11.07 3.70
N HIS A 76 10.11 -10.61 4.38
CA HIS A 76 10.25 -10.70 5.83
C HIS A 76 9.91 -9.32 6.44
N PRO A 77 8.71 -9.12 7.02
CA PRO A 77 8.23 -7.79 7.39
C PRO A 77 8.97 -7.11 8.53
N ASP A 78 9.77 -7.87 9.29
CA ASP A 78 10.59 -7.32 10.39
C ASP A 78 12.07 -7.68 10.21
N LEU A 79 12.60 -7.52 8.99
CA LEU A 79 14.02 -7.81 8.71
C LEU A 79 14.92 -6.69 9.25
N ASN A 80 14.98 -6.58 10.56
CA ASN A 80 15.84 -5.64 11.29
C ASN A 80 17.10 -6.35 11.81
N LYS A 81 18.11 -5.57 12.22
CA LYS A 81 19.40 -6.10 12.70
C LYS A 81 19.31 -7.09 13.88
N ARG A 82 18.23 -7.08 14.68
CA ARG A 82 18.04 -8.03 15.80
C ARG A 82 17.63 -9.43 15.32
N ASN A 83 17.15 -9.52 14.08
CA ASN A 83 16.70 -10.77 13.45
C ASN A 83 17.76 -11.36 12.50
N ILE A 84 18.95 -10.77 12.42
CA ILE A 84 20.06 -11.21 11.57
C ILE A 84 21.25 -11.60 12.45
N PHE A 85 21.68 -12.85 12.35
CA PHE A 85 22.91 -13.33 12.97
C PHE A 85 24.07 -13.21 12.01
N VAL A 86 25.19 -12.70 12.51
CA VAL A 86 26.41 -12.43 11.73
C VAL A 86 27.60 -13.02 12.48
N SER A 87 28.52 -13.69 11.78
CA SER A 87 29.78 -14.19 12.36
C SER A 87 30.78 -13.06 12.61
N GLU A 88 31.90 -13.37 13.27
CA GLU A 88 33.02 -12.43 13.44
C GLU A 88 33.59 -11.95 12.10
N ASP A 89 33.52 -12.78 11.06
CA ASP A 89 33.96 -12.48 9.68
C ASP A 89 32.90 -11.72 8.84
N ALA A 90 31.87 -11.14 9.47
CA ALA A 90 30.79 -10.41 8.82
C ALA A 90 29.93 -11.26 7.84
N ILE A 91 29.86 -12.58 8.04
CA ILE A 91 29.03 -13.49 7.23
C ILE A 91 27.67 -13.67 7.90
N VAL A 92 26.58 -13.51 7.15
CA VAL A 92 25.23 -13.82 7.65
C VAL A 92 25.11 -15.32 7.91
N THR A 93 24.93 -15.70 9.18
CA THR A 93 24.83 -17.11 9.62
C THR A 93 23.40 -17.55 9.83
N GLY A 94 22.46 -16.63 10.00
CA GLY A 94 21.05 -16.95 10.18
C GLY A 94 20.13 -15.75 10.12
N ILE A 95 18.89 -16.00 9.70
CA ILE A 95 17.77 -15.05 9.75
C ILE A 95 16.64 -15.75 10.50
N ILE A 96 16.10 -15.11 11.52
CA ILE A 96 15.00 -15.64 12.36
C ILE A 96 13.74 -14.80 12.19
N ASP A 97 12.69 -15.15 12.94
CA ASP A 97 11.43 -14.38 13.05
C ASP A 97 10.50 -14.45 11.82
N TRP A 98 10.60 -15.55 11.07
CA TRP A 98 9.87 -15.79 9.82
C TRP A 98 8.35 -15.98 9.96
N GLN A 99 7.77 -16.06 11.17
CA GLN A 99 6.34 -16.38 11.36
C GLN A 99 5.36 -15.33 10.81
N SER A 100 5.87 -14.15 10.46
CA SER A 100 5.09 -13.10 9.79
C SER A 100 5.40 -12.95 8.30
N ALA A 101 6.31 -13.76 7.75
CA ALA A 101 6.71 -13.66 6.34
C ALA A 101 5.53 -14.01 5.41
N SER A 102 5.44 -13.31 4.28
CA SER A 102 4.40 -13.52 3.28
C SER A 102 4.96 -13.35 1.86
N ILE A 103 4.26 -13.94 0.89
CA ILE A 103 4.52 -13.66 -0.53
C ILE A 103 3.67 -12.46 -0.90
N GLU A 104 4.32 -11.37 -1.29
CA GLU A 104 3.67 -10.10 -1.65
C GLU A 104 4.21 -9.62 -3.00
N SER A 105 3.46 -8.73 -3.68
CA SER A 105 3.98 -8.01 -4.85
C SER A 105 5.15 -7.11 -4.47
N ALA A 106 6.21 -7.10 -5.29
CA ALA A 106 7.45 -6.38 -4.98
C ALA A 106 7.25 -4.89 -4.65
N PHE A 107 6.31 -4.20 -5.30
CA PHE A 107 6.03 -2.79 -5.05
C PHE A 107 5.53 -2.46 -3.63
N TRP A 108 5.06 -3.46 -2.87
CA TRP A 108 4.60 -3.26 -1.49
C TRP A 108 5.69 -2.79 -0.54
N HIS A 109 6.90 -3.29 -0.77
CA HIS A 109 8.05 -3.14 0.11
C HIS A 109 9.27 -2.57 -0.62
N ALA A 110 9.06 -2.01 -1.81
CA ALA A 110 10.12 -1.44 -2.62
C ALA A 110 10.78 -0.22 -1.97
N ASP A 111 10.02 0.52 -1.14
CA ASP A 111 10.50 1.71 -0.43
C ASP A 111 10.96 1.40 1.00
N ASP A 112 10.91 0.13 1.42
CA ASP A 112 11.35 -0.26 2.76
C ASP A 112 12.88 -0.14 2.84
N VAL A 113 13.33 0.65 3.81
CA VAL A 113 14.74 0.92 4.07
C VAL A 113 15.12 0.19 5.37
N PRO A 114 16.09 -0.74 5.35
CA PRO A 114 16.47 -1.47 6.55
C PRO A 114 17.03 -0.54 7.63
N ASP A 115 16.74 -0.86 8.89
CA ASP A 115 17.08 -0.02 10.05
C ASP A 115 18.59 0.20 10.22
N PHE A 116 19.42 -0.76 9.82
CA PHE A 116 20.88 -0.65 9.85
C PHE A 116 21.46 0.31 8.81
N THR A 117 20.65 0.77 7.86
CA THR A 117 21.06 1.79 6.88
C THR A 117 20.77 3.20 7.37
N MET A 118 19.99 3.34 8.45
CA MET A 118 19.67 4.64 9.02
C MET A 118 20.94 5.33 9.50
N PRO A 119 21.28 6.50 8.93
CA PRO A 119 22.51 7.18 9.26
C PRO A 119 22.51 7.62 10.73
N THR A 120 23.56 7.27 11.48
CA THR A 120 23.88 7.95 12.74
C THR A 120 24.42 9.36 12.51
N GLU A 121 24.90 9.66 11.30
CA GLU A 121 25.50 10.92 10.86
C GLU A 121 25.02 11.27 9.44
N PRO A 122 24.76 12.54 9.08
CA PRO A 122 24.30 12.93 7.74
C PRO A 122 25.18 12.35 6.61
N GLY A 123 24.55 11.62 5.68
CA GLY A 123 25.24 11.07 4.51
C GLY A 123 26.04 9.77 4.75
N GLY A 124 25.69 9.02 5.81
CA GLY A 124 26.31 7.76 6.20
C GLY A 124 26.50 6.76 5.05
N LEU A 125 27.67 6.12 5.05
CA LEU A 125 28.12 5.21 3.99
C LEU A 125 27.13 4.05 3.77
N CYS A 126 26.55 3.49 4.83
CA CYS A 126 25.60 2.38 4.74
C CYS A 126 24.35 2.69 3.92
N ALA A 127 23.78 3.90 4.04
CA ALA A 127 22.60 4.31 3.27
C ALA A 127 22.91 4.36 1.77
N LYS A 128 24.03 5.02 1.42
CA LYS A 128 24.49 5.13 0.02
C LYS A 128 24.85 3.78 -0.57
N THR A 129 25.57 2.95 0.19
CA THR A 129 25.91 1.59 -0.23
C THR A 129 24.66 0.75 -0.42
N PHE A 130 23.68 0.82 0.49
CA PHE A 130 22.42 0.09 0.34
C PHE A 130 21.64 0.55 -0.90
N GLU A 131 21.54 1.86 -1.14
CA GLU A 131 20.88 2.40 -2.32
C GLU A 131 21.49 1.84 -3.61
N VAL A 132 22.81 1.89 -3.76
CA VAL A 132 23.51 1.36 -4.94
C VAL A 132 23.39 -0.17 -5.02
N CYS A 133 23.72 -0.89 -3.96
CA CYS A 133 23.72 -2.35 -3.97
C CYS A 133 22.33 -2.94 -4.17
N SER A 134 21.27 -2.33 -3.63
CA SER A 134 19.89 -2.82 -3.78
C SER A 134 19.47 -2.85 -5.25
N GLN A 135 19.97 -1.94 -6.09
CA GLN A 135 19.64 -1.93 -7.52
C GLN A 135 20.12 -3.19 -8.24
N PHE A 136 21.28 -3.74 -7.85
CA PHE A 136 21.90 -4.90 -8.47
C PHE A 136 21.55 -6.22 -7.77
N SER A 137 21.51 -6.23 -6.44
CA SER A 137 21.32 -7.45 -5.64
C SER A 137 19.85 -7.82 -5.47
N THR A 138 18.94 -6.84 -5.53
CA THR A 138 17.49 -7.06 -5.39
C THR A 138 16.70 -6.42 -6.53
N PRO A 139 16.97 -6.80 -7.81
CA PRO A 139 16.38 -6.15 -8.98
C PRO A 139 14.85 -6.19 -9.02
N LYS A 140 14.24 -7.21 -8.40
CA LYS A 140 12.78 -7.33 -8.26
C LYS A 140 12.17 -6.22 -7.40
N LEU A 141 12.88 -5.76 -6.37
CA LEU A 141 12.44 -4.71 -5.45
C LEU A 141 12.87 -3.32 -5.92
N SER A 142 14.06 -3.21 -6.53
CA SER A 142 14.56 -1.92 -7.04
C SER A 142 13.77 -1.40 -8.23
N GLY A 143 13.23 -2.29 -9.09
CA GLY A 143 12.39 -1.90 -10.22
C GLY A 143 11.22 -1.01 -9.81
N PRO A 144 10.29 -1.47 -8.95
CA PRO A 144 9.19 -0.65 -8.45
C PRO A 144 9.65 0.59 -7.67
N ARG A 145 10.79 0.53 -6.94
CA ARG A 145 11.33 1.67 -6.20
C ARG A 145 11.70 2.85 -7.11
N LEU A 146 12.04 2.58 -8.37
CA LEU A 146 12.40 3.58 -9.37
C LEU A 146 11.18 4.09 -10.17
N MET A 147 9.98 3.55 -9.92
CA MET A 147 8.76 3.99 -10.58
C MET A 147 8.07 5.12 -9.80
N ASP A 148 7.15 5.82 -10.46
CA ASP A 148 6.32 6.84 -9.81
C ASP A 148 5.47 6.21 -8.69
N GLU A 149 5.61 6.70 -7.46
CA GLU A 149 4.91 6.16 -6.29
C GLU A 149 3.38 6.22 -6.44
N ASN A 150 2.86 7.18 -7.23
CA ASN A 150 1.43 7.30 -7.49
C ASN A 150 0.83 6.04 -8.15
N LEU A 151 1.65 5.23 -8.81
CA LEU A 151 1.25 3.92 -9.33
C LEU A 151 0.86 2.94 -8.21
N PHE A 152 1.46 3.08 -7.01
CA PHE A 152 1.35 2.12 -5.92
C PHE A 152 0.52 2.61 -4.74
N ARG A 153 0.46 3.93 -4.49
CA ARG A 153 -0.28 4.49 -3.36
C ARG A 153 -1.74 4.02 -3.28
N PRO A 154 -2.54 3.97 -4.36
CA PRO A 154 -3.90 3.45 -4.28
C PRO A 154 -3.97 2.01 -3.75
N PHE A 155 -3.02 1.15 -4.14
CA PHE A 155 -2.91 -0.20 -3.59
C PHE A 155 -2.55 -0.15 -2.10
N ARG A 156 -1.56 0.68 -1.71
CA ARG A 156 -1.08 0.82 -0.34
C ARG A 156 -2.11 1.30 0.67
N TYR A 157 -3.07 2.11 0.26
CA TYR A 157 -4.11 2.62 1.15
C TYR A 157 -5.41 1.78 1.14
N SER A 158 -5.59 0.90 0.14
CA SER A 158 -6.82 0.14 -0.05
C SER A 158 -7.22 -0.80 1.10
N TYR A 159 -6.26 -1.37 1.84
CA TYR A 159 -6.53 -2.35 2.90
C TYR A 159 -6.82 -1.74 4.28
N ARG A 160 -6.61 -0.42 4.44
CA ARG A 160 -6.74 0.28 5.73
C ARG A 160 -8.07 0.99 5.91
N THR A 161 -8.92 1.01 4.88
CA THR A 161 -10.12 1.87 4.81
C THR A 161 -11.13 1.65 5.95
N TRP A 162 -11.14 0.45 6.52
CA TRP A 162 -12.03 0.11 7.63
C TRP A 162 -11.43 0.50 8.99
N ARG A 163 -10.10 0.51 9.12
CA ARG A 163 -9.38 0.81 10.36
C ARG A 163 -9.14 2.31 10.48
N ASP A 164 -8.59 2.90 9.43
CA ASP A 164 -8.03 4.25 9.40
C ASP A 164 -8.93 5.22 8.61
N ASP A 165 -10.20 4.85 8.40
CA ASP A 165 -11.18 5.52 7.52
C ASP A 165 -10.84 5.54 6.01
N ALA A 166 -11.79 6.02 5.20
CA ALA A 166 -11.68 6.01 3.73
C ALA A 166 -11.03 7.27 3.14
N VAL A 167 -10.70 8.28 3.93
CA VAL A 167 -10.24 9.60 3.47
C VAL A 167 -8.90 9.48 2.76
N ALA A 168 -7.92 8.80 3.36
CA ALA A 168 -6.61 8.62 2.74
C ALA A 168 -6.73 7.88 1.41
N PHE A 169 -7.47 6.76 1.37
CA PHE A 169 -7.66 6.03 0.12
C PHE A 169 -8.43 6.84 -0.93
N ARG A 170 -9.42 7.64 -0.52
CA ARG A 170 -10.14 8.54 -1.43
C ARG A 170 -9.21 9.58 -2.04
N HIS A 171 -8.31 10.15 -1.24
CA HIS A 171 -7.30 11.08 -1.73
C HIS A 171 -6.43 10.41 -2.81
N GLU A 172 -5.95 9.19 -2.56
CA GLU A 172 -5.17 8.45 -3.57
C GLU A 172 -5.97 8.17 -4.85
N LEU A 173 -7.27 7.87 -4.75
CA LEU A 173 -8.14 7.67 -5.92
C LEU A 173 -8.37 8.96 -6.71
N ILE A 174 -8.37 10.12 -6.05
CA ILE A 174 -8.46 11.43 -6.71
C ILE A 174 -7.14 11.72 -7.44
N GLU A 175 -6.00 11.55 -6.79
CA GLU A 175 -4.67 11.81 -7.37
C GLU A 175 -4.41 10.91 -8.58
N ILE A 176 -4.63 9.59 -8.45
CA ILE A 176 -4.45 8.66 -9.59
C ILE A 176 -5.40 8.98 -10.76
N SER A 177 -6.58 9.53 -10.48
CA SER A 177 -7.53 9.89 -11.52
C SER A 177 -7.14 11.17 -12.26
N ARG A 178 -6.49 12.12 -11.56
CA ARG A 178 -5.95 13.35 -12.15
C ARG A 178 -4.76 13.03 -13.06
N SER A 179 -3.84 12.20 -12.60
CA SER A 179 -2.62 11.83 -13.33
C SER A 179 -2.79 10.59 -14.23
N TRP A 180 -4.02 10.12 -14.47
CA TRP A 180 -4.31 8.86 -15.16
C TRP A 180 -3.60 8.73 -16.51
N LYS A 181 -3.68 9.77 -17.34
CA LYS A 181 -3.08 9.81 -18.67
C LYS A 181 -1.56 9.97 -18.62
N GLU A 182 -1.07 10.77 -17.67
CA GLU A 182 0.36 11.05 -17.48
C GLU A 182 1.11 9.79 -17.03
N LEU A 183 0.47 8.98 -16.18
CA LEU A 183 0.98 7.68 -15.71
C LEU A 183 0.82 6.55 -16.74
N GLY A 184 0.34 6.86 -17.95
CA GLY A 184 0.28 5.93 -19.08
C GLY A 184 -0.84 4.91 -19.03
N PHE A 185 -1.90 5.12 -18.24
CA PHE A 185 -3.04 4.21 -18.24
C PHE A 185 -3.97 4.43 -19.44
N ALA A 186 -4.53 3.35 -19.97
CA ALA A 186 -5.43 3.40 -21.11
C ALA A 186 -6.83 3.97 -20.78
N GLY A 187 -7.39 4.76 -21.69
CA GLY A 187 -8.70 5.39 -21.54
C GLY A 187 -8.77 6.41 -20.39
N SER A 188 -9.96 6.65 -19.85
CA SER A 188 -10.19 7.52 -18.69
C SER A 188 -10.22 6.74 -17.36
N SER A 189 -9.98 7.43 -16.25
CA SER A 189 -10.18 6.87 -14.92
C SER A 189 -11.66 6.46 -14.71
N PRO A 190 -11.94 5.27 -14.15
CA PRO A 190 -13.29 4.88 -13.76
C PRO A 190 -13.86 5.67 -12.57
N TYR A 191 -13.01 6.42 -11.86
CA TYR A 191 -13.43 7.24 -10.73
C TYR A 191 -13.95 8.60 -11.21
N LEU A 192 -15.17 8.94 -10.84
CA LEU A 192 -15.71 10.28 -11.07
C LEU A 192 -15.12 11.23 -10.03
N LEU A 193 -14.42 12.27 -10.49
CA LEU A 193 -13.89 13.29 -9.61
C LEU A 193 -15.05 14.05 -8.94
N PRO A 194 -14.96 14.33 -7.63
CA PRO A 194 -15.95 15.15 -6.95
C PRO A 194 -16.03 16.53 -7.64
N THR A 195 -17.21 16.93 -8.11
CA THR A 195 -17.45 18.31 -8.54
C THR A 195 -17.39 19.24 -7.33
N SER A 196 -17.01 20.51 -7.52
CA SER A 196 -16.79 21.50 -6.45
C SER A 196 -17.95 21.64 -5.45
N GLY A 197 -19.19 21.28 -5.84
CA GLY A 197 -20.37 21.27 -4.97
C GLY A 197 -20.61 20.01 -4.13
N SER A 198 -19.82 18.94 -4.29
CA SER A 198 -20.03 17.67 -3.58
C SER A 198 -19.34 17.56 -2.21
N TRP A 199 -18.45 18.51 -1.87
CA TRP A 199 -17.76 18.48 -0.57
C TRP A 199 -18.69 18.71 0.62
N GLU A 200 -19.84 19.36 0.40
CA GLU A 200 -20.87 19.59 1.42
C GLU A 200 -21.67 18.31 1.77
N GLU A 201 -21.68 17.30 0.89
CA GLU A 201 -22.47 16.09 1.09
C GLU A 201 -21.67 14.94 1.76
N TYR A 202 -20.34 15.05 1.85
CA TYR A 202 -19.46 13.98 2.35
C TYR A 202 -18.78 14.23 3.70
N GLY A 203 -19.07 15.34 4.37
CA GLY A 203 -18.42 15.67 5.64
C GLY A 203 -18.97 16.91 6.31
N GLY A 204 -20.25 16.90 6.68
CA GLY A 204 -20.83 17.93 7.55
C GLY A 204 -20.35 17.77 9.00
N VAL A 205 -19.08 18.08 9.25
CA VAL A 205 -18.64 18.63 10.55
C VAL A 205 -17.60 19.69 10.22
N GLU A 206 -17.94 20.95 10.51
CA GLU A 206 -17.04 22.09 10.47
C GLU A 206 -15.72 21.78 11.16
N HIS A 207 -14.63 21.66 10.40
CA HIS A 207 -13.30 21.82 10.96
C HIS A 207 -13.04 23.32 11.13
N LYS A 208 -13.38 23.85 12.31
CA LYS A 208 -12.76 25.08 12.78
C LYS A 208 -11.24 24.90 12.71
N SER A 209 -10.62 25.79 11.94
CA SER A 209 -9.18 26.07 11.85
C SER A 209 -8.33 25.41 12.94
N LEU A 210 -7.57 24.38 12.56
CA LEU A 210 -6.38 23.95 13.31
C LEU A 210 -5.16 24.65 12.71
N HIS A 211 -5.15 25.98 12.75
CA HIS A 211 -3.90 26.67 13.01
C HIS A 211 -3.57 26.47 14.49
N THR A 212 -2.32 26.09 14.78
CA THR A 212 -1.70 25.94 16.10
C THR A 212 -1.71 24.52 16.66
N LEU A 213 -0.65 23.75 16.36
CA LEU A 213 0.26 23.14 17.34
C LEU A 213 1.33 22.34 16.58
N VAL A 214 2.30 23.08 16.06
CA VAL A 214 3.67 22.58 15.90
C VAL A 214 4.48 23.35 16.95
N ILE A 215 4.73 22.68 18.08
CA ILE A 215 5.96 22.80 18.87
C ILE A 215 6.29 21.38 19.32
#